data_AF-A0A4Y7R6X3-F1
#
_entry.id   AF-A0A4Y7R6X3-F1
#
_cell.length_a   1.000
_cell.length_b   1.000
_cell.length_c   1.000
_cell.angle_alpha   90.00
_cell.angle_beta   90.00
_cell.angle_gamma   90.00
#
_symmetry.space_group_name_H-M   'P 1'
#
loop_
_entity.id
_entity.type
_entity.pdbx_description
1 polymer ?
#
loop_
_entity_poly.entity_id
_entity_poly.type
_entity_poly.pdbx_seq_one_letter_code
_entity_poly.pdbx_strand_id
1 'polypeptide(L)' 'MKKLKRKRIRPSLAPGNKEALEKSASKEEIQTGNYTRVTTLSYDEVDPS' A
#
# COMPACT_ATOMS: atom_id res chain seq x y z
N MET A 1 22.40 -37.33 3.08
CA MET A 1 22.06 -35.99 3.61
C MET A 1 21.50 -35.14 2.46
N LYS A 2 20.20 -34.81 2.44
CA LYS A 2 19.58 -34.04 1.35
C LYS A 2 19.84 -32.54 1.56
N LYS A 3 20.59 -31.90 0.66
CA LYS A 3 20.80 -30.44 0.66
C LYS A 3 19.52 -29.73 0.25
N LEU A 4 18.85 -29.06 1.19
CA LEU A 4 17.71 -28.18 0.93
C LEU A 4 18.19 -26.99 0.08
N LYS A 5 17.85 -27.01 -1.22
CA LYS A 5 18.05 -25.84 -2.11
C LYS A 5 17.18 -24.70 -1.59
N ARG A 6 17.78 -23.72 -0.91
CA ARG A 6 17.10 -22.48 -0.50
C ARG A 6 16.67 -21.75 -1.77
N LYS A 7 15.37 -21.75 -2.09
CA LYS A 7 14.79 -20.91 -3.14
C LYS A 7 15.15 -19.46 -2.81
N ARG A 8 15.87 -18.79 -3.71
CA ARG A 8 16.11 -17.34 -3.61
C ARG A 8 14.77 -16.65 -3.88
N ILE A 9 14.05 -16.30 -2.82
CA ILE A 9 12.85 -15.48 -2.91
C ILE A 9 13.34 -14.10 -3.36
N ARG A 10 13.05 -13.71 -4.60
CA ARG A 10 13.28 -12.34 -5.03
C ARG A 10 12.24 -11.48 -4.30
N PRO A 11 12.62 -10.31 -3.75
CA PRO A 11 11.64 -9.40 -3.20
C PRO A 11 10.67 -9.00 -4.31
N SER A 12 9.41 -9.38 -4.18
CA SER A 12 8.33 -8.91 -5.04
C SER A 12 7.73 -7.68 -4.38
N LEU A 13 7.49 -6.63 -5.17
CA LEU A 13 6.62 -5.55 -4.71
C LEU A 13 5.24 -6.17 -4.44
N ALA A 14 4.69 -5.98 -3.24
CA ALA A 14 3.33 -6.40 -2.99
C ALA A 14 2.40 -5.62 -3.93
N PRO A 15 1.40 -6.27 -4.56
CA PRO A 15 0.37 -5.53 -5.25
C PRO A 15 -0.26 -4.56 -4.25
N GLY A 16 -0.32 -3.27 -4.59
CA GLY A 16 -0.96 -2.27 -3.74
C GLY A 16 -2.42 -2.64 -3.51
N ASN A 17 -2.93 -2.40 -2.31
CA ASN A 17 -4.34 -2.60 -2.00
C ASN A 17 -5.08 -1.26 -2.01
N LYS A 18 -5.74 -0.94 -3.13
CA LYS A 18 -6.48 0.32 -3.28
C LYS A 18 -7.61 0.45 -2.25
N GLU A 19 -8.35 -0.62 -2.01
CA GLU A 19 -9.48 -0.62 -1.08
C GLU A 19 -9.05 -0.28 0.35
N ALA A 20 -7.88 -0.76 0.76
CA ALA A 20 -7.31 -0.42 2.06
C ALA A 20 -6.86 1.05 2.16
N LEU A 21 -6.42 1.66 1.06
CA LEU A 21 -5.96 3.05 1.03
C LEU A 21 -7.13 4.05 0.99
N GLU A 22 -8.25 3.67 0.39
CA GLU A 22 -9.48 4.47 0.35
C GLU A 22 -10.30 4.36 1.65
N LYS A 23 -10.02 3.34 2.47
CA LYS A 23 -10.73 3.12 3.72
C LYS A 23 -10.38 4.21 4.75
N SER A 24 -11.39 4.95 5.19
CA SER A 24 -11.24 5.92 6.28
C SER A 24 -11.05 5.21 7.63
N ALA A 25 -10.22 5.79 8.49
CA ALA A 25 -10.05 5.32 9.86
C ALA A 25 -11.31 5.61 10.71
N SER A 26 -11.64 4.67 11.59
CA SER A 26 -12.69 4.85 12.59
C SER A 26 -12.28 5.82 13.69
N LYS A 27 -13.25 6.32 14.46
CA LYS A 27 -13.01 7.28 15.56
C LYS A 27 -12.06 6.71 16.62
N GLU A 28 -12.18 5.43 16.92
CA GLU A 28 -11.37 4.71 17.90
C GLU A 28 -9.92 4.55 17.41
N GLU A 29 -9.72 4.25 16.12
CA GLU A 29 -8.40 4.18 15.49
C GLU A 29 -7.70 5.55 15.48
N ILE A 30 -8.46 6.62 15.20
CA ILE A 30 -7.94 8.00 15.25
C ILE A 30 -7.52 8.36 16.68
N GLN A 31 -8.35 8.05 17.67
CA GLN A 31 -8.07 8.35 19.08
C GLN A 31 -6.85 7.59 19.61
N THR A 32 -6.67 6.34 19.19
CA THR A 32 -5.54 5.49 19.59
C THR A 32 -4.28 5.75 18.76
N GLY A 33 -4.36 6.55 17.69
CA GLY A 33 -3.24 6.82 16.78
C GLY A 33 -2.95 5.69 15.80
N ASN A 34 -3.83 4.68 15.70
CA ASN A 34 -3.69 3.52 14.83
C ASN A 34 -4.20 3.81 13.41
N TYR A 35 -3.64 4.82 12.75
CA TYR A 35 -3.98 5.15 11.37
C TYR A 35 -2.75 5.66 10.61
N THR A 36 -2.80 5.59 9.28
CA THR A 36 -1.78 6.18 8.41
C THR A 36 -2.41 7.28 7.58
N ARG A 37 -1.77 8.47 7.57
CA ARG A 37 -2.22 9.58 6.75
C ARG A 37 -1.84 9.33 5.28
N VAL A 38 -2.84 9.08 4.45
CA VAL A 38 -2.68 8.93 3.00
C VAL A 38 -2.85 10.29 2.33
N THR A 39 -2.00 10.61 1.34
CA THR A 39 -2.13 11.80 0.48
C THR A 39 -2.29 11.34 -0.95
N THR A 40 -3.37 11.74 -1.61
CA THR A 40 -3.63 11.44 -3.01
C THR A 40 -3.18 12.62 -3.89
N LEU A 41 -2.48 12.32 -4.98
CA LEU A 41 -2.11 13.30 -6.01
C LEU A 41 -3.06 13.08 -7.19
N SER A 42 -3.73 14.15 -7.62
CA SER A 42 -4.58 14.16 -8.82
C SER A 42 -3.94 15.13 -9.82
N TYR A 43 -3.50 14.61 -10.96
CA TYR A 43 -2.97 15.43 -12.05
C TYR A 43 -4.10 15.76 -13.03
N ASP A 44 -4.24 17.03 -13.39
CA ASP A 44 -5.16 17.48 -14.44
C ASP A 44 -4.43 17.45 -15.78
N GLU A 45 -4.28 16.24 -16.33
CA GLU A 45 -3.65 16.01 -17.64
C GLU A 45 -4.62 16.37 -18.77
N VAL A 46 -4.99 17.64 -18.87
CA VAL A 46 -5.60 18.19 -20.09
C VAL A 46 -4.49 18.80 -20.95
N ASP A 47 -4.12 18.10 -22.02
CA ASP A 47 -3.21 18.61 -23.05
C ASP A 47 -3.96 19.73 -23.82
N PRO A 48 -3.47 20.98 -23.89
CA PRO A 48 -4.06 21.97 -24.78
C PRO A 48 -3.80 21.58 -26.24
N SER A 49 -4.88 21.39 -27.01
CA SER A 49 -4.85 21.10 -28.46
C SER A 49 -4.17 22.19 -29.30
#